data_AF-A0A2D5IGW4-F1
#
_entry.id   AF-A0A2D5IGW4-F1
#
_cell.length_a   1.000
_cell.length_b   1.000
_cell.length_c   1.000
_cell.angle_alpha   90.00
_cell.angle_beta   90.00
_cell.angle_gamma   90.00
#
_symmetry.space_group_name_H-M   'P 1'
#
loop_
_entity.id
_entity.type
_entity.pdbx_description
1 polymer ?
#
loop_
_entity_poly.entity_id
_entity_poly.type
_entity_poly.pdbx_seq_one_letter_code
_entity_poly.pdbx_strand_id
1 'polypeptide(L)'
;MTAAKKIFKDKIREVRAPLLAAEDVVYMKALEADDSSAKSASVTKKAALRDAPAASAIDSASDIAALKAAWDTAVLGDSPYA
;
A
#
# COMPACT_ATOMS: atom_id res chain seq x y z
N MET A 1 22.04 0.11 -3.26
CA MET A 1 20.57 0.18 -3.39
C MET A 1 19.83 -1.11 -3.03
N THR A 2 20.39 -2.31 -3.26
CA THR A 2 19.70 -3.60 -2.99
C THR A 2 19.12 -3.73 -1.58
N ALA A 3 19.96 -3.57 -0.54
CA ALA A 3 19.50 -3.67 0.84
C ALA A 3 18.47 -2.59 1.21
N ALA A 4 18.70 -1.35 0.74
CA ALA A 4 17.76 -0.24 0.95
C ALA A 4 16.38 -0.54 0.34
N LYS A 5 16.33 -1.03 -0.91
CA LYS A 5 15.08 -1.46 -1.58
C LYS A 5 14.38 -2.57 -0.81
N LYS A 6 15.13 -3.54 -0.27
CA LYS A 6 14.56 -4.61 0.56
C LYS A 6 13.89 -4.04 1.82
N ILE A 7 14.61 -3.21 2.58
CA ILE A 7 14.09 -2.56 3.80
C ILE A 7 12.87 -1.69 3.48
N PHE A 8 12.90 -0.96 2.38
CA PHE A 8 11.78 -0.15 1.92
C PHE A 8 10.53 -1.00 1.63
N LYS A 9 10.68 -2.11 0.89
CA LYS A 9 9.58 -3.06 0.64
C LYS A 9 9.06 -3.67 1.95
N ASP A 10 9.92 -3.96 2.91
CA ASP A 10 9.52 -4.47 4.23
C ASP A 10 8.72 -3.42 5.02
N LYS A 11 9.13 -2.14 4.99
CA LYS A 11 8.36 -1.07 5.62
C LYS A 11 6.98 -0.86 4.96
N ILE A 12 6.87 -0.99 3.63
CA ILE A 12 5.56 -0.99 2.95
C ILE A 12 4.69 -2.14 3.47
N ARG A 13 5.26 -3.34 3.62
CA ARG A 13 4.53 -4.51 4.15
C ARG A 13 4.05 -4.31 5.59
N GLU A 14 4.84 -3.63 6.41
CA GLU A 14 4.47 -3.25 7.77
C GLU A 14 3.29 -2.27 7.77
N VAL A 15 3.36 -1.19 6.98
CA VAL A 15 2.31 -0.16 6.93
C VAL A 15 1.02 -0.67 6.30
N ARG A 16 1.08 -1.51 5.25
CA ARG A 16 -0.14 -2.04 4.61
C ARG A 16 -0.93 -3.00 5.48
N ALA A 17 -0.31 -3.63 6.49
CA ALA A 17 -0.98 -4.64 7.31
C ALA A 17 -2.22 -4.09 8.07
N PRO A 18 -2.11 -3.00 8.85
CA PRO A 18 -3.29 -2.39 9.48
C PRO A 18 -4.27 -1.81 8.46
N LEU A 19 -3.81 -1.31 7.31
CA LEU A 19 -4.68 -0.78 6.25
C LEU A 19 -5.55 -1.89 5.61
N LEU A 20 -4.95 -3.06 5.37
CA LEU A 20 -5.69 -4.23 4.89
C LEU A 20 -6.74 -4.69 5.90
N ALA A 21 -6.38 -4.74 7.19
CA ALA A 21 -7.31 -5.11 8.26
C ALA A 21 -8.47 -4.10 8.39
N ALA A 22 -8.20 -2.81 8.23
CA ALA A 22 -9.24 -1.78 8.21
C ALA A 22 -10.19 -1.97 7.01
N GLU A 23 -9.64 -2.26 5.83
CA GLU A 23 -10.46 -2.51 4.64
C GLU A 23 -11.24 -3.83 4.72
N ASP A 24 -10.77 -4.84 5.47
CA ASP A 24 -11.58 -6.03 5.77
C ASP A 24 -12.86 -5.67 6.54
N VAL A 25 -12.79 -4.74 7.50
CA VAL A 25 -13.96 -4.24 8.22
C VAL A 25 -14.90 -3.47 7.29
N VAL A 26 -14.36 -2.63 6.40
CA VAL A 26 -15.16 -1.89 5.40
C VAL A 26 -15.89 -2.86 4.49
N TYR A 27 -15.20 -3.89 4.00
CA TYR A 27 -15.78 -4.89 3.12
C TYR A 27 -16.89 -5.70 3.81
N MET A 28 -16.70 -6.10 5.08
CA MET A 28 -17.74 -6.80 5.84
C MET A 28 -18.99 -5.94 6.04
N LYS A 29 -18.84 -4.66 6.40
CA LYS A 29 -19.98 -3.73 6.50
C LYS A 29 -20.70 -3.56 5.17
N ALA A 30 -19.95 -3.45 4.07
CA ALA A 30 -20.54 -3.36 2.73
C ALA A 30 -21.27 -4.65 2.34
N LEU A 31 -20.77 -5.81 2.74
CA LEU A 31 -21.42 -7.09 2.53
C LEU A 31 -22.74 -7.18 3.32
N GLU A 32 -22.73 -6.81 4.60
CA GLU A 32 -23.92 -6.77 5.46
C GLU A 32 -25.00 -5.79 4.95
N ALA A 33 -24.60 -4.69 4.32
CA ALA A 33 -25.49 -3.69 3.72
C ALA A 33 -25.90 -4.00 2.26
N ASP A 34 -25.39 -5.08 1.68
CA ASP A 34 -25.44 -5.40 0.24
C ASP A 34 -25.01 -4.24 -0.70
N ASP A 35 -24.04 -3.44 -0.28
CA ASP A 35 -23.51 -2.32 -1.07
C ASP A 35 -22.45 -2.81 -2.06
N SER A 36 -22.88 -3.05 -3.30
CA SER A 36 -21.99 -3.50 -4.39
C SER A 36 -20.86 -2.51 -4.70
N SER A 37 -21.15 -1.21 -4.66
CA SER A 37 -20.15 -0.18 -4.97
C SER A 37 -19.06 -0.11 -3.90
N ALA A 38 -19.44 -0.18 -2.62
CA ALA A 38 -18.48 -0.23 -1.53
C ALA A 38 -17.65 -1.52 -1.52
N LYS A 39 -18.26 -2.68 -1.86
CA LYS A 39 -17.53 -3.95 -2.04
C LYS A 39 -16.45 -3.81 -3.12
N SER A 40 -16.80 -3.31 -4.31
CA SER A 40 -15.84 -3.11 -5.40
C SER A 40 -14.73 -2.11 -5.02
N ALA A 41 -15.07 -0.99 -4.39
CA ALA A 41 -14.10 0.00 -3.96
C ALA A 41 -13.08 -0.58 -2.97
N SER A 42 -13.53 -1.35 -1.97
CA SER A 42 -12.65 -1.99 -1.01
C SER A 42 -11.74 -3.04 -1.68
N VAL A 43 -12.26 -3.86 -2.60
CA VAL A 43 -11.45 -4.81 -3.37
C VAL A 43 -10.34 -4.10 -4.14
N THR A 44 -10.65 -3.00 -4.84
CA THR A 44 -9.65 -2.20 -5.57
C THR A 44 -8.57 -1.65 -4.64
N LYS A 45 -8.95 -1.07 -3.49
CA LYS A 45 -7.97 -0.56 -2.52
C LYS A 45 -7.08 -1.67 -1.95
N LYS A 46 -7.67 -2.83 -1.62
CA LYS A 46 -6.90 -3.97 -1.12
C LYS A 46 -5.97 -4.55 -2.18
N ALA A 47 -6.30 -4.45 -3.47
CA ALA A 47 -5.38 -4.79 -4.55
C ALA A 47 -4.18 -3.82 -4.57
N ALA A 48 -4.43 -2.50 -4.58
CA ALA A 48 -3.38 -1.49 -4.55
C ALA A 48 -2.42 -1.65 -3.36
N LEU A 49 -2.94 -1.91 -2.15
CA LEU A 49 -2.13 -2.18 -0.96
C LEU A 49 -1.23 -3.43 -1.11
N ARG A 50 -1.73 -4.47 -1.79
CA ARG A 50 -0.97 -5.71 -2.01
C ARG A 50 0.13 -5.53 -3.06
N ASP A 51 -0.15 -4.72 -4.08
CA ASP A 51 0.76 -4.46 -5.19
C ASP A 51 1.83 -3.42 -4.86
N ALA A 52 1.61 -2.55 -3.87
CA ALA A 52 2.52 -1.47 -3.50
C ALA A 52 4.01 -1.88 -3.35
N PRO A 53 4.40 -3.01 -2.73
CA PRO A 53 5.82 -3.41 -2.64
C PRO A 53 6.47 -3.79 -3.99
N ALA A 54 5.67 -4.01 -5.03
CA ALA A 54 6.12 -4.36 -6.38
C ALA A 54 6.11 -3.14 -7.33
N ALA A 55 5.88 -1.92 -6.83
CA ALA A 55 5.90 -0.71 -7.63
C ALA A 55 7.25 -0.55 -8.36
N SER A 56 7.21 -0.38 -9.68
CA SER A 56 8.39 -0.31 -10.55
C SER A 56 9.33 0.85 -10.20
N ALA A 57 8.81 1.93 -9.60
CA ALA A 57 9.60 3.05 -9.09
C ALA A 57 10.61 2.60 -8.02
N ILE A 58 10.27 1.61 -7.19
CA ILE A 58 11.18 1.05 -6.17
C ILE A 58 12.36 0.36 -6.85
N ASP A 59 12.08 -0.45 -7.88
CA ASP A 59 13.13 -1.18 -8.61
C ASP A 59 13.96 -0.25 -9.49
N SER A 60 13.38 0.85 -9.98
CA SER A 60 14.07 1.86 -10.79
C SER A 60 14.89 2.86 -9.96
N ALA A 61 14.66 2.98 -8.65
CA ALA A 61 15.38 3.92 -7.80
C ALA A 61 16.90 3.67 -7.81
N SER A 62 17.67 4.69 -8.18
CA SER A 62 19.13 4.67 -8.27
C SER A 62 19.83 5.22 -7.01
N ASP A 63 19.11 6.00 -6.21
CA ASP A 63 19.60 6.61 -4.97
C ASP A 63 18.51 6.61 -3.87
N ILE A 64 18.88 7.11 -2.68
CA ILE A 64 17.98 7.17 -1.52
C ILE A 64 16.85 8.19 -1.70
N ALA A 65 17.10 9.31 -2.38
CA ALA A 65 16.09 10.34 -2.59
C ALA A 65 14.97 9.82 -3.50
N ALA A 66 15.33 9.16 -4.61
CA ALA A 66 14.41 8.49 -5.51
C ALA A 66 13.65 7.35 -4.80
N LEU A 67 14.34 6.58 -3.93
CA LEU A 67 13.68 5.52 -3.17
C LEU A 67 12.66 6.07 -2.17
N LYS A 68 12.97 7.16 -1.45
CA LYS A 68 12.02 7.84 -0.58
C LYS A 68 10.82 8.40 -1.36
N ALA A 69 11.06 8.96 -2.54
CA ALA A 69 10.03 9.49 -3.42
C ALA A 69 9.13 8.40 -4.04
N ALA A 70 9.58 7.14 -4.07
CA ALA A 70 8.78 6.00 -4.53
C ALA A 70 7.68 5.58 -3.54
N TRP A 71 7.54 6.26 -2.39
CA TRP A 71 6.46 6.01 -1.44
C TRP A 71 5.13 6.54 -1.97
N ASP A 72 4.17 5.65 -2.20
CA ASP A 72 2.84 6.01 -2.67
C ASP A 72 1.97 6.51 -1.51
N THR A 73 1.92 7.83 -1.33
CA THR A 73 1.13 8.45 -0.25
C THR A 73 -0.37 8.30 -0.43
N ALA A 74 -0.86 8.10 -1.65
CA ALA A 74 -2.27 7.88 -1.92
C ALA A 74 -2.73 6.49 -1.45
N VAL A 75 -1.84 5.49 -1.53
CA VAL A 75 -2.13 4.11 -1.11
C VAL A 75 -1.71 3.84 0.34
N LEU A 76 -0.57 4.38 0.78
CA LEU A 76 0.07 4.02 2.05
C LEU A 76 -0.04 5.11 3.12
N GLY A 77 -0.53 6.29 2.78
CA GLY A 77 -0.55 7.45 3.68
C GLY A 77 0.81 8.12 3.83
N ASP A 78 0.98 8.90 4.89
CA ASP A 78 2.18 9.70 5.11
C ASP A 78 3.47 8.87 5.07
N SER A 79 4.48 9.40 4.40
CA SER A 79 5.78 8.73 4.29
C SER A 79 6.53 8.81 5.62
N PRO A 80 7.08 7.69 6.12
CA PRO A 80 7.90 7.69 7.34
C PRO A 80 9.32 8.25 7.10
N TYR A 81 9.63 8.68 5.87
CA TYR A 81 10.97 9.04 5.43
C TYR A 81 11.18 10.53 5.19
N ALA A 82 10.42 11.39 5.87
CA ALA A 82 10.60 12.85 5.84
C ALA A 82 12.08 13.28 5.93
#